data_AF-A0A1L9VKN3-F1
#
_entry.id   AF-A0A1L9VKN3-F1
#
_cell.length_a   1.000
_cell.length_b   1.000
_cell.length_c   1.000
_cell.angle_alpha   90.00
_cell.angle_beta   90.00
_cell.angle_gamma   90.00
#
_symmetry.space_group_name_H-M   'P 1'
#
loop_
_entity.id
_entity.type
_entity.pdbx_description
1 polymer ?
#
loop_
_entity_poly.entity_id
_entity_poly.type
_entity_poly.pdbx_seq_one_letter_code
_entity_poly.pdbx_strand_id
1 'polypeptide(L)'
;MPPKGRKPAKRWSLYPTLHDDVARLLEEEDLALDFYDVDTDGGNTGERDTNIMGRFTCRNGRCGSSGWSSKKIAITIRMYPEQKYNARVYHQRCRSCNVISRPVLDESYAERVTYWIKKWNGVEVVRPDDTFRNSKGPHNSQLCEGCKAGHCSESGGDWIAQMKRLTI
;
A
#
# COMPACT_ATOMS: atom_id res chain seq x y z
N MET A 1 13.11 7.80 37.97
CA MET A 1 13.17 6.66 37.03
C MET A 1 12.71 7.14 35.66
N PRO A 2 13.51 7.00 34.58
CA PRO A 2 13.03 7.29 33.24
C PRO A 2 11.95 6.26 32.85
N PRO A 3 10.90 6.65 32.12
CA PRO A 3 9.85 5.72 31.73
C PRO A 3 10.43 4.65 30.81
N LYS A 4 10.13 3.38 31.09
CA LYS A 4 10.48 2.21 30.27
C LYS A 4 10.18 2.53 28.80
N GLY A 5 11.21 2.57 27.97
CA GLY A 5 11.14 3.00 26.58
C GLY A 5 10.03 2.26 25.84
N ARG A 6 8.99 3.00 25.40
CA ARG A 6 7.96 2.44 24.53
C ARG A 6 8.62 2.07 23.21
N LYS A 7 8.43 0.84 22.74
CA LYS A 7 8.89 0.42 21.40
C LYS A 7 8.41 1.45 20.37
N PRO A 8 9.24 1.85 19.39
CA PRO A 8 8.82 2.78 18.36
C PRO A 8 7.61 2.21 17.62
N ALA A 9 6.63 3.06 17.35
CA ALA A 9 5.45 2.64 16.60
C ALA A 9 5.87 2.16 15.20
N LYS A 10 5.36 0.99 14.79
CA LYS A 10 5.59 0.47 13.43
C LYS A 10 5.13 1.49 12.40
N ARG A 11 5.90 1.65 11.33
CA ARG A 11 5.65 2.62 10.25
C ARG A 11 4.91 1.99 9.06
N TRP A 12 4.82 0.67 9.03
CA TRP A 12 4.09 -0.12 8.04
C TRP A 12 3.67 -1.46 8.65
N SER A 13 2.80 -2.19 7.95
CA SER A 13 2.39 -3.55 8.28
C SER A 13 2.13 -4.37 7.02
N LEU A 14 2.25 -5.68 7.14
CA LEU A 14 1.66 -6.65 6.22
C LEU A 14 0.21 -6.95 6.63
N TYR A 15 -0.59 -7.46 5.69
CA TYR A 15 -2.01 -7.79 5.88
C TYR A 15 -2.33 -9.22 5.40
N PRO A 16 -1.79 -10.27 6.06
CA PRO A 16 -2.05 -11.67 5.68
C PRO A 16 -3.53 -12.04 5.75
N THR A 17 -4.30 -11.41 6.64
CA THR A 17 -5.76 -11.65 6.77
C THR A 17 -6.58 -11.15 5.58
N LEU A 18 -5.98 -10.41 4.64
CA LEU A 18 -6.62 -9.98 3.40
C LEU A 18 -6.14 -10.82 2.19
N HIS A 19 -5.45 -11.94 2.45
CA HIS A 19 -5.01 -12.85 1.40
C HIS A 19 -6.19 -13.46 0.66
N ASP A 20 -7.21 -13.92 1.36
CA ASP A 20 -8.38 -14.58 0.75
C ASP A 20 -9.09 -13.68 -0.28
N ASP A 21 -9.17 -12.38 -0.01
CA ASP A 21 -9.73 -11.40 -0.95
C ASP A 21 -8.89 -11.28 -2.23
N VAL A 22 -7.57 -11.34 -2.11
CA VAL A 22 -6.64 -11.31 -3.24
C VAL A 22 -6.70 -12.63 -4.02
N ALA A 23 -6.65 -13.77 -3.30
CA ALA A 23 -6.69 -15.10 -3.89
C ALA A 23 -7.95 -15.31 -4.74
N ARG A 24 -9.11 -14.91 -4.22
CA ARG A 24 -10.38 -14.96 -4.95
C ARG A 24 -10.35 -14.21 -6.28
N LEU A 25 -9.71 -13.04 -6.32
CA LEU A 25 -9.60 -12.23 -7.56
C LEU A 25 -8.53 -12.76 -8.54
N LEU A 26 -7.58 -13.56 -8.06
CA LEU A 26 -6.55 -14.20 -8.87
C LEU A 26 -7.05 -15.51 -9.49
N GLU A 27 -7.90 -16.24 -8.77
CA GLU A 27 -8.52 -17.48 -9.24
C GLU A 27 -9.32 -17.27 -10.55
N GLU A 28 -9.89 -16.08 -10.76
CA GLU A 28 -10.57 -15.70 -12.02
C GLU A 28 -9.66 -15.80 -13.27
N GLU A 29 -8.34 -15.82 -13.09
CA GLU A 29 -7.33 -15.93 -14.17
C GLU A 29 -6.45 -17.18 -14.03
N ASP A 30 -6.91 -18.19 -13.28
CA ASP A 30 -6.14 -19.41 -13.00
C ASP A 30 -4.78 -19.15 -12.29
N LEU A 31 -4.66 -18.04 -11.56
CA LEU A 31 -3.47 -17.70 -10.79
C LEU A 31 -3.63 -18.11 -9.32
N ALA A 32 -2.74 -18.99 -8.85
CA ALA A 32 -2.62 -19.36 -7.45
C ALA A 32 -1.28 -18.88 -6.90
N LEU A 33 -1.33 -17.99 -5.91
CA LEU A 33 -0.15 -17.48 -5.20
C LEU A 33 -0.34 -17.53 -3.70
N ASP A 34 0.74 -17.78 -2.96
CA ASP A 34 0.75 -17.79 -1.49
C ASP A 34 1.15 -16.43 -0.91
N PHE A 35 0.56 -16.08 0.24
CA PHE A 35 1.00 -14.92 1.00
C PHE A 35 2.33 -15.18 1.71
N TYR A 36 3.31 -14.32 1.48
CA TYR A 36 4.63 -14.38 2.11
C TYR A 36 4.74 -13.42 3.28
N ASP A 37 4.70 -13.94 4.50
CA ASP A 37 4.66 -13.17 5.76
C ASP A 37 6.00 -12.53 6.16
N VAL A 38 7.04 -12.72 5.36
CA VAL A 38 8.37 -12.16 5.56
C VAL A 38 8.52 -10.84 4.80
N ASP A 39 8.79 -9.76 5.54
CA ASP A 39 8.95 -8.41 4.99
C ASP A 39 10.43 -8.10 4.65
N THR A 40 10.94 -8.61 3.51
CA THR A 40 12.32 -8.37 3.04
C THR A 40 12.36 -7.53 1.77
N ASP A 41 13.35 -6.63 1.66
CA ASP A 41 13.54 -5.80 0.46
C ASP A 41 14.26 -6.56 -0.67
N GLY A 42 14.89 -7.70 -0.37
CA GLY A 42 15.60 -8.54 -1.34
C GLY A 42 14.85 -9.81 -1.72
N GLY A 43 15.28 -10.43 -2.83
CA GLY A 43 14.78 -11.72 -3.31
C GLY A 43 13.42 -11.67 -4.02
N ASN A 44 12.86 -10.49 -4.22
CA ASN A 44 11.67 -10.32 -5.05
C ASN A 44 12.02 -10.40 -6.55
N THR A 45 11.08 -10.93 -7.34
CA THR A 45 11.12 -10.98 -8.81
C THR A 45 10.34 -9.82 -9.44
N GLY A 46 9.54 -9.11 -8.64
CA GLY A 46 8.85 -7.90 -9.04
C GLY A 46 8.55 -7.04 -7.81
N GLU A 47 8.67 -5.72 -7.97
CA GLU A 47 8.33 -4.74 -6.95
C GLU A 47 7.61 -3.55 -7.58
N ARG A 48 6.57 -3.05 -6.91
CA ARG A 48 5.90 -1.82 -7.32
C ARG A 48 5.42 -0.99 -6.14
N ASP A 49 5.86 0.25 -6.11
CA ASP A 49 5.25 1.29 -5.29
C ASP A 49 4.00 1.86 -5.95
N THR A 50 2.92 1.92 -5.17
CA THR A 50 1.63 2.41 -5.62
C THR A 50 0.81 2.92 -4.44
N ASN A 51 -0.49 3.08 -4.62
CA ASN A 51 -1.39 3.56 -3.58
C ASN A 51 -2.71 2.80 -3.52
N ILE A 52 -3.29 2.76 -2.33
CA ILE A 52 -4.62 2.23 -2.03
C ILE A 52 -5.39 3.25 -1.18
N MET A 53 -6.63 2.90 -0.86
CA MET A 53 -7.55 3.69 -0.06
C MET A 53 -7.81 3.02 1.28
N GLY A 54 -8.36 3.80 2.20
CA GLY A 54 -8.76 3.31 3.51
C GLY A 54 -8.97 4.44 4.51
N ARG A 55 -9.11 4.05 5.77
CA ARG A 55 -9.38 4.97 6.89
C ARG A 55 -8.42 4.75 8.05
N PHE A 56 -8.06 5.83 8.72
CA PHE A 56 -7.26 5.82 9.93
C PHE A 56 -8.08 6.31 11.13
N THR A 57 -7.83 5.69 12.28
CA THR A 57 -8.32 6.16 13.58
C THR A 57 -7.14 6.64 14.41
N CYS A 58 -7.23 7.84 15.00
CA CYS A 58 -6.20 8.32 15.90
C CYS A 58 -6.21 7.49 17.19
N ARG A 59 -5.06 6.95 17.59
CA ARG A 59 -4.93 6.12 18.81
C ARG A 59 -4.62 6.92 20.07
N ASN A 60 -4.43 8.23 19.94
CA ASN A 60 -4.23 9.11 21.09
C ASN A 60 -5.59 9.46 21.70
N GLY A 61 -5.93 8.88 22.86
CA GLY A 61 -7.20 9.14 23.55
C GLY A 61 -7.39 10.60 24.00
N ARG A 62 -6.34 11.42 24.00
CA ARG A 62 -6.44 12.87 24.26
C ARG A 62 -6.63 13.70 23.00
N CYS A 63 -6.57 13.08 21.82
CA CYS A 63 -6.74 13.77 20.55
C CYS A 63 -8.22 13.77 20.16
N GLY A 64 -8.79 14.96 19.94
CA GLY A 64 -10.16 15.11 19.45
C GLY A 64 -10.37 14.76 17.97
N SER A 65 -9.40 14.09 17.32
CA SER A 65 -9.54 13.68 15.92
C SER A 65 -10.46 12.47 15.80
N SER A 66 -11.50 12.57 14.96
CA SER A 66 -12.41 11.47 14.62
C SER A 66 -11.81 10.43 13.66
N GLY A 67 -10.52 10.57 13.32
CA GLY A 67 -9.88 9.82 12.24
C GLY A 67 -9.95 10.54 10.90
N TRP A 68 -9.37 9.95 9.86
CA TRP A 68 -9.36 10.50 8.51
C TRP A 68 -9.38 9.38 7.47
N SER A 69 -10.09 9.62 6.36
CA SER A 69 -9.98 8.76 5.19
C SER A 69 -8.80 9.21 4.33
N SER A 70 -8.13 8.28 3.68
CA SER A 70 -7.04 8.56 2.76
C SER A 70 -7.28 7.81 1.46
N LYS A 71 -7.22 8.55 0.34
CA LYS A 71 -7.20 7.94 -1.00
C LYS A 71 -5.78 7.65 -1.50
N LYS A 72 -4.77 7.85 -0.64
CA LYS A 72 -3.37 7.75 -0.99
C LYS A 72 -2.55 7.17 0.16
N ILE A 73 -2.89 5.94 0.51
CA ILE A 73 -2.09 5.11 1.41
C ILE A 73 -1.02 4.44 0.56
N ALA A 74 0.25 4.74 0.83
CA ALA A 74 1.35 4.14 0.10
C ALA A 74 1.41 2.63 0.38
N ILE A 75 1.73 1.87 -0.66
CA ILE A 75 1.96 0.42 -0.57
C ILE A 75 3.12 0.04 -1.49
N THR A 76 3.96 -0.89 -1.04
CA THR A 76 4.95 -1.58 -1.86
C THR A 76 4.49 -3.02 -2.04
N ILE A 77 4.10 -3.38 -3.25
CA ILE A 77 3.69 -4.74 -3.61
C ILE A 77 4.93 -5.47 -4.13
N ARG A 78 5.14 -6.70 -3.69
CA ARG A 78 6.29 -7.53 -4.10
C ARG A 78 5.84 -8.93 -4.48
N MET A 79 6.42 -9.44 -5.55
CA MET A 79 6.32 -10.82 -6.00
C MET A 79 7.66 -11.52 -5.77
N TYR A 80 7.62 -12.79 -5.40
CA TYR A 80 8.79 -13.61 -5.08
C TYR A 80 8.75 -14.89 -5.92
N PRO A 81 9.87 -15.64 -5.99
CA PRO A 81 9.87 -16.99 -6.53
C PRO A 81 8.83 -17.89 -5.85
N GLU A 82 8.52 -19.03 -6.49
CA GLU A 82 7.55 -20.02 -5.98
C GLU A 82 6.13 -19.45 -5.79
N GLN A 83 5.69 -18.55 -6.69
CA GLN A 83 4.33 -17.99 -6.67
C GLN A 83 3.96 -17.34 -5.33
N LYS A 84 4.91 -16.61 -4.73
CA LYS A 84 4.69 -15.92 -3.46
C LYS A 84 4.55 -14.42 -3.68
N TYR A 85 3.76 -13.77 -2.84
CA TYR A 85 3.66 -12.31 -2.85
C TYR A 85 3.47 -11.75 -1.45
N ASN A 86 3.79 -10.47 -1.28
CA ASN A 86 3.28 -9.70 -0.15
C ASN A 86 3.09 -8.24 -0.51
N ALA A 87 2.50 -7.50 0.42
CA ALA A 87 2.30 -6.08 0.24
C ALA A 87 2.53 -5.32 1.55
N ARG A 88 3.55 -4.47 1.55
CA ARG A 88 3.90 -3.58 2.66
C ARG A 88 3.04 -2.33 2.59
N VAL A 89 2.16 -2.14 3.57
CA VAL A 89 1.26 -0.98 3.63
C VAL A 89 1.79 0.02 4.64
N TYR A 90 2.08 1.24 4.19
CA TYR A 90 2.61 2.29 5.04
C TYR A 90 1.53 2.98 5.87
N HIS A 91 1.90 3.37 7.08
CA HIS A 91 1.04 4.05 8.02
C HIS A 91 1.02 5.56 7.77
N GLN A 92 0.07 6.26 8.38
CA GLN A 92 0.00 7.73 8.36
C GLN A 92 -0.09 8.28 9.77
N ARG A 93 0.31 9.55 9.92
CA ARG A 93 0.24 10.28 11.18
C ARG A 93 -1.02 11.12 11.27
N CYS A 94 -1.61 11.16 12.45
CA CYS A 94 -2.69 12.08 12.75
C CYS A 94 -2.19 13.52 12.61
N ARG A 95 -2.90 14.33 11.80
CA ARG A 95 -2.55 15.76 11.60
C ARG A 95 -2.51 16.55 12.90
N SER A 96 -3.39 16.23 13.85
CA SER A 96 -3.55 17.02 15.09
C SER A 96 -2.52 16.70 16.17
N CYS A 97 -2.08 15.43 16.29
CA CYS A 97 -1.19 15.02 17.37
C CYS A 97 0.03 14.20 16.93
N ASN A 98 0.24 14.04 15.62
CA ASN A 98 1.38 13.40 14.99
C ASN A 98 1.62 11.91 15.37
N VAL A 99 0.65 11.27 16.03
CA VAL A 99 0.70 9.83 16.38
C VAL A 99 0.48 8.99 15.13
N ILE A 100 1.32 7.96 14.95
CA ILE A 100 1.23 7.01 13.85
C ILE A 100 0.00 6.11 14.05
N SER A 101 -0.80 5.97 13.00
CA SER A 101 -1.96 5.09 12.95
C SER A 101 -1.82 4.08 11.81
N ARG A 102 -2.13 2.82 12.11
CA ARG A 102 -2.30 1.76 11.11
C ARG A 102 -3.67 1.94 10.41
N PRO A 103 -3.77 1.81 9.08
CA PRO A 103 -5.04 1.95 8.38
C PRO A 103 -5.92 0.71 8.53
N VAL A 104 -7.23 0.95 8.47
CA VAL A 104 -8.26 -0.01 8.06
C VAL A 104 -8.42 0.13 6.56
N LEU A 105 -8.22 -0.96 5.83
CA LEU A 105 -8.21 -0.97 4.36
C LEU A 105 -9.60 -1.35 3.83
N ASP A 106 -9.91 -0.85 2.64
CA ASP A 106 -11.09 -1.23 1.86
C ASP A 106 -10.69 -2.14 0.67
N GLU A 107 -11.65 -2.44 -0.20
CA GLU A 107 -11.49 -3.32 -1.37
C GLU A 107 -10.33 -2.92 -2.30
N SER A 108 -9.93 -1.65 -2.30
CA SER A 108 -8.83 -1.16 -3.14
C SER A 108 -7.49 -1.82 -2.82
N TYR A 109 -7.33 -2.41 -1.62
CA TYR A 109 -6.16 -3.25 -1.32
C TYR A 109 -6.11 -4.46 -2.24
N ALA A 110 -7.15 -5.28 -2.25
CA ALA A 110 -7.18 -6.53 -2.99
C ALA A 110 -7.09 -6.25 -4.50
N GLU A 111 -7.91 -5.32 -5.00
CA GLU A 111 -7.90 -4.91 -6.41
C GLU A 111 -6.52 -4.45 -6.89
N ARG A 112 -5.84 -3.60 -6.12
CA ARG A 112 -4.54 -3.06 -6.51
C ARG A 112 -3.45 -4.11 -6.45
N VAL A 113 -3.46 -4.98 -5.44
CA VAL A 113 -2.49 -6.08 -5.30
C VAL A 113 -2.67 -7.07 -6.46
N THR A 114 -3.90 -7.52 -6.70
CA THR A 114 -4.25 -8.42 -7.80
C THR A 114 -3.87 -7.83 -9.15
N TYR A 115 -4.13 -6.54 -9.41
CA TYR A 115 -3.75 -5.87 -10.65
C TYR A 115 -2.25 -6.05 -10.98
N TRP A 116 -1.37 -5.86 -9.99
CA TRP A 116 0.07 -6.00 -10.21
C TRP A 116 0.51 -7.45 -10.37
N ILE A 117 -0.08 -8.36 -9.60
CA ILE A 117 0.19 -9.80 -9.72
C ILE A 117 -0.23 -10.30 -11.11
N LYS A 118 -1.45 -10.00 -11.56
CA LYS A 118 -1.95 -10.32 -12.91
C LYS A 118 -1.00 -9.79 -13.98
N LYS A 119 -0.62 -8.51 -13.88
CA LYS A 119 0.30 -7.86 -14.82
C LYS A 119 1.68 -8.51 -14.88
N TRP A 120 2.27 -8.89 -13.75
CA TRP A 120 3.56 -9.58 -13.71
C TRP A 120 3.50 -11.01 -14.23
N ASN A 121 2.33 -11.65 -14.18
CA ASN A 121 2.07 -12.96 -14.78
C ASN A 121 1.58 -12.88 -16.24
N GLY A 122 1.68 -11.72 -16.88
CA GLY A 122 1.34 -11.55 -18.30
C GLY A 122 -0.16 -11.50 -18.62
N VAL A 123 -1.03 -11.43 -17.62
CA VAL A 123 -2.47 -11.23 -17.81
C VAL A 123 -2.74 -9.80 -18.29
N GLU A 124 -3.54 -9.68 -19.34
CA GLU A 124 -3.98 -8.38 -19.84
C GLU A 124 -4.98 -7.75 -18.87
N VAL A 125 -4.58 -6.65 -18.24
CA VAL A 125 -5.41 -5.93 -17.26
C VAL A 125 -5.77 -4.54 -17.75
N VAL A 126 -7.06 -4.21 -17.70
CA VAL A 126 -7.55 -2.87 -18.00
C VAL A 126 -6.98 -1.89 -16.97
N ARG A 127 -6.47 -0.76 -17.46
CA ARG A 127 -5.98 0.30 -16.57
C ARG A 127 -7.16 0.85 -15.76
N PRO A 128 -7.07 0.91 -14.42
CA PRO A 128 -8.14 1.48 -13.62
C PRO A 128 -8.42 2.93 -14.02
N ASP A 129 -9.70 3.28 -14.12
CA ASP A 129 -10.16 4.62 -14.45
C ASP A 129 -9.59 5.67 -13.48
N ASP A 130 -9.51 6.91 -13.96
CA ASP A 130 -8.97 8.05 -13.20
C ASP A 130 -9.79 8.42 -11.95
N THR A 131 -10.89 7.72 -11.65
CA THR A 131 -11.71 7.89 -10.44
C THR A 131 -10.91 7.65 -9.15
N PHE A 132 -9.88 6.79 -9.18
CA PHE A 132 -8.90 6.63 -8.10
C PHE A 132 -8.09 7.91 -7.81
N ARG A 133 -8.01 8.84 -8.76
CA ARG A 133 -7.18 10.06 -8.66
C ARG A 133 -7.91 11.24 -8.03
N ASN A 134 -9.25 11.20 -7.98
CA ASN A 134 -10.07 12.32 -7.51
C ASN A 134 -10.11 12.37 -5.98
N SER A 135 -9.03 12.87 -5.38
CA SER A 135 -9.00 13.30 -3.98
C SER A 135 -9.25 14.81 -3.89
N LYS A 136 -9.97 15.26 -2.85
CA LYS A 136 -10.34 16.67 -2.67
C LYS A 136 -9.18 17.57 -2.18
N GLY A 137 -7.95 17.08 -2.13
CA GLY A 137 -6.83 17.86 -1.62
C GLY A 137 -5.47 17.16 -1.78
N PRO A 138 -4.37 17.91 -1.67
CA PRO A 138 -3.03 17.37 -1.85
C PRO A 138 -2.70 16.34 -0.76
N HIS A 139 -1.95 15.32 -1.15
CA HIS A 139 -1.38 14.37 -0.22
C HIS A 139 -0.32 15.05 0.65
N ASN A 140 -0.40 14.89 1.97
CA ASN A 140 0.57 15.47 2.89
C ASN A 140 1.70 14.48 3.17
N SER A 141 2.82 14.64 2.44
CA SER A 141 4.01 13.79 2.55
C SER A 141 4.64 13.81 3.95
N GLN A 142 4.49 14.88 4.72
CA GLN A 142 5.00 14.97 6.09
C GLN A 142 4.23 14.08 7.09
N LEU A 143 3.03 13.65 6.74
CA LEU A 143 2.22 12.73 7.54
C LEU A 143 2.23 11.29 7.01
N CYS A 144 2.80 11.05 5.84
CA CYS A 144 2.83 9.74 5.20
C CYS A 144 4.16 9.01 5.49
N GLU A 145 4.10 7.83 6.11
CA GLU A 145 5.33 7.07 6.37
C GLU A 145 5.91 6.47 5.08
N GLY A 146 5.10 6.31 4.03
CA GLY A 146 5.57 5.91 2.69
C GLY A 146 6.40 7.00 2.02
N CYS A 147 5.95 8.26 2.04
CA CYS A 147 6.74 9.38 1.53
C CYS A 147 8.07 9.51 2.27
N LYS A 148 8.05 9.38 3.60
CA LYS A 148 9.26 9.44 4.43
C LYS A 148 10.24 8.30 4.16
N ALA A 149 9.73 7.17 3.66
CA ALA A 149 10.53 6.03 3.27
C ALA A 149 10.92 6.04 1.78
N GLY A 150 10.49 7.03 1.00
CA GLY A 150 10.75 7.10 -0.45
C GLY A 150 9.81 6.25 -1.31
N HIS A 151 8.82 5.59 -0.72
CA HIS A 151 7.93 4.62 -1.38
C HIS A 151 6.55 5.17 -1.74
N CYS A 152 6.43 6.50 -1.84
CA CYS A 152 5.18 7.15 -2.21
C CYS A 152 5.45 8.26 -3.21
N SER A 153 5.04 8.05 -4.45
CA SER A 153 5.12 9.07 -5.49
C SER A 153 4.08 10.17 -5.23
N GLU A 154 4.54 11.42 -5.04
CA GLU A 154 3.64 12.58 -4.96
C GLU A 154 2.85 12.80 -6.25
N SER A 155 3.35 12.29 -7.37
CA SER A 155 2.72 12.45 -8.68
C SER A 155 1.78 11.29 -8.99
N GLY A 156 0.53 11.61 -9.34
CA GLY A 156 -0.22 10.78 -10.30
C GLY A 156 0.43 10.75 -11.70
N GLY A 157 1.70 11.17 -11.84
CA GLY A 157 2.36 11.49 -13.09
C GLY A 157 3.34 10.45 -13.61
N ASP A 158 3.75 9.46 -12.81
CA ASP A 158 4.81 8.53 -13.24
C ASP A 158 4.34 7.10 -13.56
N TRP A 159 3.17 7.02 -14.21
CA TRP A 159 2.72 5.82 -14.94
C TRP A 159 2.96 5.94 -16.45
N ILE A 160 3.19 7.16 -16.96
CA ILE A 160 3.36 7.44 -18.40
C ILE A 160 4.83 7.58 -18.78
N ALA A 161 5.69 8.14 -17.92
CA ALA A 161 7.06 8.48 -18.34
C ALA A 161 8.00 7.26 -18.45
N GLN A 162 7.73 6.16 -17.73
CA GLN A 162 8.60 4.99 -17.76
C GLN A 162 8.27 3.98 -18.88
N MET A 163 7.11 4.07 -19.56
CA MET A 163 6.76 3.21 -20.71
C MET A 163 7.13 3.81 -22.07
N LYS A 164 7.57 5.07 -22.17
CA LYS A 164 8.16 5.63 -23.41
C LYS A 164 9.63 5.26 -23.63
N ARG A 165 10.25 4.46 -22.75
CA ARG A 165 11.65 4.02 -22.86
C ARG A 165 11.82 2.52 -23.09
N LEU A 166 10.73 1.75 -23.17
CA LEU A 166 10.78 0.29 -23.38
C LEU A 166 9.97 -0.19 -24.59
N THR A 167 9.38 0.73 -25.35
CA THR A 167 9.05 0.48 -26.75
C THR A 167 10.24 0.94 -27.59
N ILE A 168 10.97 -0.04 -28.13
CA ILE A 168 11.80 0.13 -29.33
C ILE A 168 10.90 0.60 -30.47
#